data_AF-A0A090I4U3-F1
#
_entry.id   AF-A0A090I4U3-F1
#
_cell.length_a   1.000
_cell.length_b   1.000
_cell.length_c   1.000
_cell.angle_alpha   90.00
_cell.angle_beta   90.00
_cell.angle_gamma   90.00
#
_symmetry.space_group_name_H-M   'P 1'
#
loop_
_entity.id
_entity.type
_entity.pdbx_description
1 polymer ?
#
loop_
_entity_poly.entity_id
_entity_poly.type
_entity_poly.pdbx_seq_one_letter_code
_entity_poly.pdbx_strand_id
1 'polypeptide(L)'
;MNETIYLSYILSFVLGSILGLVLSYRKYKAPYYIGKMDLLALILAVIGWTLALNSALITFIPYYITVTIGVFLLAMVLGMRPGYGRNETFIGIIVAGIIWIVRTVIL
;
A
#
# COMPACT_ATOMS: atom_id res chain seq x y z
N MET A 1 -20.82 -6.95 5.22
CA MET A 1 -19.48 -6.96 5.85
C MET A 1 -19.64 -6.68 7.33
N ASN A 2 -18.94 -7.40 8.18
CA ASN A 2 -19.02 -7.29 9.64
C ASN A 2 -18.26 -6.03 10.11
N GLU A 3 -18.80 -5.29 11.09
CA GLU A 3 -18.15 -4.12 11.70
C GLU A 3 -16.74 -4.42 12.21
N THR A 4 -16.51 -5.65 12.68
CA THR A 4 -15.19 -6.15 13.12
C THR A 4 -14.15 -6.16 12.00
N ILE A 5 -14.54 -6.41 10.76
CA ILE A 5 -13.64 -6.40 9.59
C ILE A 5 -13.26 -4.96 9.23
N TYR A 6 -14.21 -4.02 9.31
CA TYR A 6 -13.88 -2.61 9.11
C TYR A 6 -12.94 -2.10 10.19
N LEU A 7 -13.18 -2.49 11.44
CA LEU A 7 -12.28 -2.17 12.55
C LEU A 7 -10.87 -2.72 12.29
N SER A 8 -10.73 -3.95 11.76
CA SER A 8 -9.42 -4.50 11.44
C SER A 8 -8.70 -3.72 10.34
N TYR A 9 -9.42 -3.22 9.32
CA TYR A 9 -8.83 -2.36 8.29
C TYR A 9 -8.35 -1.02 8.87
N ILE A 10 -9.14 -0.42 9.76
CA ILE A 10 -8.78 0.84 10.42
C ILE A 10 -7.55 0.65 11.31
N LEU A 11 -7.54 -0.39 12.14
CA LEU A 11 -6.40 -0.70 13.00
C LEU A 11 -5.13 -0.97 12.16
N SER A 12 -5.28 -1.72 11.08
CA SER A 12 -4.21 -1.99 10.13
C SER A 12 -3.66 -0.71 9.50
N PHE A 13 -4.55 0.21 9.05
CA PHE A 13 -4.16 1.51 8.53
C PHE A 13 -3.39 2.34 9.57
N VAL A 14 -3.89 2.41 10.80
CA VAL A 14 -3.25 3.17 11.89
C VAL A 14 -1.87 2.60 12.21
N LEU A 15 -1.74 1.27 12.34
CA LEU A 15 -0.46 0.61 12.60
C LEU A 15 0.54 0.84 11.46
N GLY A 16 0.10 0.71 10.21
CA GLY A 16 0.92 0.99 9.03
C GLY A 16 1.41 2.44 9.03
N SER A 17 0.53 3.39 9.34
CA SER A 17 0.87 4.82 9.41
C SER A 17 1.91 5.11 10.48
N ILE A 18 1.74 4.57 11.69
CA ILE A 18 2.69 4.75 12.79
C ILE A 18 4.06 4.19 12.41
N LEU A 19 4.10 2.95 11.89
CA LEU A 19 5.36 2.31 11.51
C LEU A 19 6.03 3.02 10.32
N GLY A 20 5.26 3.38 9.30
CA GLY A 20 5.76 4.14 8.14
C GLY A 20 6.39 5.46 8.56
N LEU A 21 5.74 6.20 9.47
CA LEU A 21 6.28 7.44 10.03
C LEU A 21 7.59 7.19 10.79
N VAL A 22 7.62 6.23 11.71
CA VAL A 22 8.83 5.91 12.50
C VAL A 22 10.00 5.52 11.59
N LEU A 23 9.75 4.69 10.59
CA LEU A 23 10.76 4.26 9.62
C LEU A 23 11.24 5.44 8.75
N SER A 24 10.32 6.30 8.29
CA SER A 24 10.66 7.50 7.53
C SER A 24 11.52 8.46 8.35
N TYR A 25 11.16 8.73 9.61
CA TYR A 25 11.96 9.58 10.52
C TYR A 25 13.38 9.01 10.75
N ARG A 26 13.53 7.70 10.84
CA ARG A 26 14.84 7.05 11.03
C ARG A 26 15.70 7.06 9.76
N LYS A 27 15.07 6.82 8.60
CA LYS A 27 15.76 6.68 7.31
C LYS A 27 16.14 8.04 6.72
N TYR A 28 15.29 9.06 6.87
CA TYR A 28 15.46 10.36 6.22
C TYR A 28 15.78 11.46 7.23
N LYS A 29 17.04 11.91 7.21
CA LYS A 29 17.52 13.00 8.08
C LYS A 29 16.99 14.39 7.69
N ALA A 30 16.55 14.56 6.44
CA ALA A 30 16.05 15.82 5.92
C ALA A 30 14.64 15.66 5.36
N PRO A 31 13.74 16.65 5.58
CA PRO A 31 12.35 16.55 5.18
C PRO A 31 12.10 16.71 3.67
N TYR A 32 13.11 16.89 2.82
CA TYR A 32 12.92 17.18 1.38
C TYR A 32 14.10 16.73 0.54
N TYR A 33 14.28 15.43 0.35
CA TYR A 33 15.22 14.94 -0.67
C TYR A 33 14.43 14.73 -1.97
N ILE A 34 14.06 15.86 -2.58
CA ILE A 34 13.18 15.93 -3.74
C ILE A 34 13.86 15.24 -4.93
N GLY A 35 13.13 14.30 -5.57
CA GLY A 35 13.48 13.78 -6.89
C GLY A 35 14.03 12.36 -6.96
N LYS A 36 14.24 11.67 -5.83
CA LYS A 36 14.58 10.23 -5.85
C LYS A 36 13.39 9.38 -5.44
N MET A 37 13.04 8.42 -6.28
CA MET A 37 12.11 7.36 -5.90
C MET A 37 12.73 6.48 -4.83
N ASP A 38 11.96 6.16 -3.79
CA ASP A 38 12.36 5.17 -2.80
C ASP A 38 11.93 3.79 -3.27
N LEU A 39 12.91 2.96 -3.66
CA LEU A 39 12.66 1.59 -4.11
C LEU A 39 11.86 0.78 -3.08
N LEU A 40 12.11 0.98 -1.79
CA LEU A 40 11.39 0.27 -0.74
C LEU A 40 9.93 0.73 -0.68
N ALA A 41 9.68 2.04 -0.77
CA ALA A 41 8.32 2.58 -0.83
C ALA A 41 7.58 2.11 -2.09
N LEU A 42 8.28 2.01 -3.23
CA LEU A 42 7.73 1.49 -4.48
C LEU A 42 7.30 0.02 -4.34
N ILE A 43 8.16 -0.84 -3.81
CA ILE A 43 7.85 -2.26 -3.63
C ILE A 43 6.62 -2.41 -2.73
N LEU A 44 6.57 -1.68 -1.62
CA LEU A 44 5.43 -1.74 -0.69
C LEU A 44 4.15 -1.18 -1.32
N ALA A 45 4.24 -0.11 -2.10
CA ALA A 45 3.09 0.44 -2.82
C ALA A 45 2.53 -0.54 -3.86
N VAL A 46 3.41 -1.17 -4.65
CA VAL A 46 2.99 -2.18 -5.65
C VAL A 46 2.33 -3.38 -4.97
N ILE A 47 2.94 -3.93 -3.93
CA ILE A 47 2.37 -5.08 -3.19
C ILE A 47 1.06 -4.67 -2.50
N GLY A 48 1.05 -3.53 -1.81
CA GLY A 48 -0.12 -3.03 -1.07
C GLY A 48 -1.34 -2.81 -1.96
N TRP A 49 -1.16 -2.10 -3.09
CA TRP A 49 -2.24 -1.87 -4.05
C TRP A 49 -2.69 -3.15 -4.73
N THR A 50 -1.75 -4.04 -5.06
CA THR A 50 -2.11 -5.34 -5.67
C THR A 50 -2.96 -6.15 -4.71
N LEU A 51 -2.58 -6.27 -3.44
CA LEU A 51 -3.35 -7.01 -2.44
C LEU A 51 -4.73 -6.38 -2.17
N ALA A 52 -4.81 -5.05 -2.11
CA ALA A 52 -6.06 -4.35 -1.83
C ALA A 52 -7.05 -4.44 -3.01
N LEU A 53 -6.63 -4.07 -4.22
CA LEU A 53 -7.49 -4.01 -5.41
C LEU A 53 -7.80 -5.38 -6.01
N ASN A 54 -6.83 -6.30 -5.98
CA ASN A 54 -6.98 -7.63 -6.54
C ASN A 54 -7.34 -8.68 -5.48
N SER A 55 -7.77 -8.27 -4.29
CA SER A 55 -8.17 -9.16 -3.19
C SER A 55 -9.18 -10.23 -3.62
N ALA A 56 -10.13 -9.88 -4.50
CA ALA A 56 -11.12 -10.80 -5.05
C ALA A 56 -10.54 -11.82 -6.05
N LEU A 57 -9.41 -11.49 -6.70
CA LEU A 57 -8.72 -12.38 -7.63
C LEU A 57 -7.78 -13.36 -6.92
N ILE A 58 -7.44 -13.10 -5.66
CA ILE A 58 -6.59 -13.95 -4.82
C ILE A 58 -7.48 -14.95 -4.08
N THR A 59 -7.74 -16.11 -4.69
CA THR A 59 -8.73 -17.09 -4.18
C THR A 59 -8.22 -17.98 -3.06
N PHE A 60 -6.90 -18.07 -2.86
CA PHE A 60 -6.27 -18.93 -1.86
C PHE A 60 -6.11 -18.26 -0.47
N ILE A 61 -6.42 -16.96 -0.36
CA ILE A 61 -6.43 -16.22 0.92
C ILE A 61 -7.79 -15.52 1.07
N PRO A 62 -8.43 -15.56 2.25
CA PRO A 62 -9.66 -14.81 2.48
C PRO A 62 -9.49 -13.32 2.18
N TYR A 63 -10.45 -12.74 1.46
CA TYR A 63 -10.37 -11.35 0.96
C TYR A 63 -10.09 -10.32 2.06
N TYR A 64 -10.64 -10.52 3.26
CA TYR A 64 -10.44 -9.58 4.34
C TYR A 64 -9.00 -9.57 4.85
N ILE A 65 -8.28 -10.69 4.77
CA ILE A 65 -6.87 -10.77 5.15
C ILE A 65 -6.01 -10.04 4.10
N THR A 66 -6.26 -10.29 2.82
CA THR A 66 -5.53 -9.62 1.73
C THR A 66 -5.75 -8.11 1.75
N VAL A 67 -6.99 -7.65 1.97
CA VAL A 67 -7.30 -6.23 2.13
C VAL A 67 -6.64 -5.66 3.39
N THR A 68 -6.69 -6.36 4.53
CA THR A 68 -6.05 -5.88 5.77
C THR A 68 -4.55 -5.67 5.58
N ILE A 69 -3.85 -6.64 4.98
CA ILE A 69 -2.41 -6.52 4.69
C ILE A 69 -2.18 -5.42 3.64
N GLY A 70 -2.99 -5.36 2.59
CA GLY A 70 -2.90 -4.32 1.57
C GLY A 70 -2.98 -2.92 2.18
N VAL A 71 -4.01 -2.68 2.99
CA VAL A 71 -4.23 -1.40 3.70
C VAL A 71 -3.06 -1.07 4.64
N PHE A 72 -2.50 -2.05 5.36
CA PHE A 72 -1.31 -1.85 6.19
C PHE A 72 -0.14 -1.30 5.36
N LEU A 73 0.16 -1.96 4.23
CA LEU A 73 1.27 -1.62 3.35
C LEU A 73 1.06 -0.25 2.67
N LEU A 74 -0.18 0.05 2.28
CA LEU A 74 -0.56 1.35 1.72
C LEU A 74 -0.41 2.48 2.73
N ALA A 75 -0.77 2.20 3.98
CA ALA A 75 -0.66 3.15 5.07
C ALA A 75 0.78 3.32 5.56
N MET A 76 1.70 2.43 5.21
CA MET A 76 3.12 2.67 5.46
C MET A 76 3.63 3.83 4.61
N VAL A 77 3.48 5.03 5.14
CA VAL A 77 3.91 6.30 4.56
C VAL A 77 5.45 6.39 4.60
N LEU A 78 6.08 5.66 3.68
CA LEU A 78 7.52 5.62 3.51
C LEU A 78 7.93 6.58 2.40
N GLY A 79 8.94 7.39 2.67
CA GLY A 79 9.48 8.33 1.69
C GLY A 79 10.12 9.55 2.34
N MET A 80 10.69 10.39 1.48
CA MET A 80 11.24 11.70 1.80
C MET A 80 10.06 12.69 1.84
N ARG A 81 9.89 13.45 2.92
CA ARG A 81 8.65 14.18 3.25
C ARG A 81 8.34 15.35 2.28
N PRO A 82 7.21 16.06 2.42
CA PRO A 82 5.81 15.67 2.65
C PRO A 82 5.04 15.54 1.31
N GLY A 83 3.93 14.78 1.30
CA GLY A 83 3.25 14.31 0.07
C GLY A 83 3.69 12.90 -0.38
N TYR A 84 4.21 12.13 0.60
CA TYR A 84 5.01 10.92 0.46
C TYR A 84 4.55 9.92 -0.58
N GLY A 85 5.54 9.39 -1.30
CA GLY A 85 5.37 8.23 -2.15
C GLY A 85 4.45 8.47 -3.34
N ARG A 86 4.04 9.71 -3.66
CA ARG A 86 3.01 9.98 -4.68
C ARG A 86 3.26 9.22 -5.97
N ASN A 87 4.50 9.22 -6.45
CA ASN A 87 4.87 8.54 -7.69
C ASN A 87 4.86 7.02 -7.49
N GLU A 88 5.36 6.52 -6.37
CA GLU A 88 5.36 5.11 -5.98
C GLU A 88 3.94 4.55 -5.82
N THR A 89 3.07 5.26 -5.13
CA THR A 89 1.64 4.98 -4.98
C THR A 89 0.96 4.98 -6.34
N PHE A 90 1.23 5.97 -7.20
CA PHE A 90 0.67 6.04 -8.54
C PHE A 90 1.09 4.83 -9.40
N ILE A 91 2.37 4.47 -9.39
CA ILE A 91 2.87 3.26 -10.07
C ILE A 91 2.19 2.01 -9.50
N GLY A 92 2.06 1.91 -8.17
CA GLY A 92 1.37 0.80 -7.53
C GLY A 92 -0.08 0.64 -7.96
N ILE A 93 -0.84 1.74 -8.03
CA ILE A 93 -2.22 1.75 -8.54
C ILE A 93 -2.27 1.29 -10.00
N ILE A 94 -1.40 1.83 -10.86
CA ILE A 94 -1.35 1.45 -12.28
C ILE A 94 -1.09 -0.05 -12.42
N VAL A 95 -0.07 -0.58 -11.75
CA VAL A 95 0.27 -2.00 -11.82
C VAL A 95 -0.89 -2.86 -11.34
N ALA A 96 -1.47 -2.53 -10.19
CA ALA A 96 -2.60 -3.26 -9.64
C ALA A 96 -3.84 -3.20 -10.56
N GLY A 97 -4.09 -2.05 -11.19
CA GLY A 97 -5.17 -1.86 -12.16
C GLY A 97 -4.96 -2.65 -13.45
N ILE A 98 -3.73 -2.68 -13.98
CA ILE A 98 -3.38 -3.50 -15.15
C ILE A 98 -3.63 -4.98 -14.84
N ILE A 99 -3.17 -5.47 -13.68
CA ILE A 99 -3.40 -6.87 -13.26
C ILE A 99 -4.90 -7.17 -13.22
N TRP A 100 -5.69 -6.27 -12.62
CA TRP A 100 -7.13 -6.43 -12.54
C TRP A 100 -7.76 -6.52 -13.94
N ILE A 101 -7.51 -5.53 -14.80
CA ILE A 101 -8.05 -5.48 -16.17
C ILE A 101 -7.67 -6.73 -16.97
N VAL A 102 -6.39 -7.13 -16.93
CA VAL A 102 -5.92 -8.31 -17.66
C VAL A 102 -6.64 -9.57 -17.20
N ARG A 103 -6.90 -9.72 -15.90
CA ARG A 103 -7.52 -10.92 -15.33
C ARG A 103 -9.04 -10.93 -15.33
N THR A 104 -9.70 -9.79 -15.54
CA THR A 104 -11.17 -9.72 -15.53
C THR A 104 -11.77 -9.43 -16.89
N VAL A 105 -11.04 -8.75 -17.77
CA VAL A 105 -11.54 -8.32 -19.09
C VAL A 105 -10.92 -9.13 -20.22
N ILE A 106 -9.64 -9.50 -20.12
CA ILE A 106 -8.90 -10.14 -21.22
C ILE A 106 -8.84 -11.66 -21.07
N LEU A 107 -8.47 -12.14 -19.88
CA LEU A 107 -8.34 -13.57 -19.54
C LEU A 107 -9.55 -14.05 -18.74
#